data_AF-A0A679J0K4-F1
#
_entry.id   AF-A0A679J0K4-F1
#
_cell.length_a   1.000
_cell.length_b   1.000
_cell.length_c   1.000
_cell.angle_alpha   90.00
_cell.angle_beta   90.00
_cell.angle_gamma   90.00
#
_symmetry.space_group_name_H-M   'P 1'
#
loop_
_entity.id
_entity.type
_entity.pdbx_description
1 polymer ?
#
loop_
_entity_poly.entity_id
_entity_poly.type
_entity_poly.pdbx_seq_one_letter_code
_entity_poly.pdbx_strand_id
1 'polypeptide(L)' 'MLDRALMHVRAAIALRDCAASAPSDVERHLLMKVAAIHEARARKVLHTKQSQVRRR' A
#
# COMPACT_ATOMS: atom_id res chain seq x y z
N MET A 1 10.50 -7.86 -8.09
CA MET A 1 10.44 -6.73 -7.12
C MET A 1 9.34 -5.73 -7.46
N LEU A 2 9.19 -5.36 -8.74
CA LEU A 2 8.06 -4.57 -9.22
C LEU A 2 6.73 -5.26 -8.92
N ASP A 3 6.66 -6.58 -9.06
CA ASP A 3 5.47 -7.39 -8.69
C ASP A 3 5.12 -7.27 -7.20
N ARG A 4 6.14 -7.17 -6.34
CA ARG A 4 5.95 -7.00 -4.89
C ARG A 4 5.41 -5.59 -4.56
N ALA A 5 5.92 -4.56 -5.24
CA ALA A 5 5.38 -3.21 -5.09
C ALA A 5 3.93 -3.13 -5.62
N LEU A 6 3.65 -3.74 -6.77
CA LEU A 6 2.32 -3.80 -7.36
C LEU A 6 1.33 -4.57 -6.48
N MET A 7 1.76 -5.66 -5.84
CA MET A 7 0.94 -6.37 -4.86
C MET A 7 0.53 -5.45 -3.71
N HIS A 8 1.46 -4.67 -3.16
CA HIS A 8 1.15 -3.71 -2.10
C HIS A 8 0.20 -2.60 -2.57
N VAL A 9 0.39 -2.07 -3.79
CA VAL A 9 -0.52 -1.05 -4.37
C VAL A 9 -1.94 -1.61 -4.54
N ARG A 10 -2.08 -2.81 -5.11
CA ARG A 10 -3.38 -3.46 -5.30
C ARG A 10 -4.10 -3.70 -3.98
N ALA A 11 -3.38 -4.16 -2.96
CA ALA A 11 -3.94 -4.34 -1.63
C ALA A 11 -4.42 -3.01 -1.01
N ALA A 12 -3.65 -1.92 -1.18
CA ALA A 12 -4.06 -0.61 -0.69
C ALA A 12 -5.33 -0.09 -1.37
N ILE A 13 -5.48 -0.33 -2.69
CA ILE A 13 -6.69 0.03 -3.45
C ILE A 13 -7.88 -0.78 -2.93
N ALA A 14 -7.77 -2.11 -2.87
CA ALA A 14 -8.85 -2.97 -2.40
C ALA A 14 -9.32 -2.60 -0.98
N LEU A 15 -8.38 -2.27 -0.08
CA LEU A 15 -8.73 -1.84 1.28
C LEU A 15 -9.47 -0.50 1.32
N ARG A 16 -9.16 0.44 0.42
CA ARG A 16 -9.89 1.71 0.30
C ARG A 16 -11.29 1.50 -0.26
N ASP A 17 -11.43 0.61 -1.23
CA ASP A 17 -12.74 0.24 -1.79
C ASP A 17 -13.61 -0.39 -0.69
N CYS A 18 -13.05 -1.33 0.09
CA CYS A 18 -13.75 -1.89 1.25
C CYS A 18 -14.11 -0.82 2.29
N ALA A 19 -13.20 0.14 2.55
CA ALA A 19 -13.45 1.22 3.51
C ALA A 19 -14.57 2.15 3.07
N ALA A 20 -14.77 2.34 1.76
CA ALA A 20 -15.84 3.16 1.21
C ALA A 20 -17.23 2.52 1.44
N SER A 21 -17.29 1.18 1.48
CA SER A 21 -18.51 0.43 1.79
C SER A 21 -18.68 0.03 3.27
N ALA A 22 -17.74 0.40 4.14
CA ALA A 22 -17.74 -0.05 5.53
C ALA A 22 -18.88 0.59 6.34
N PRO A 23 -19.74 -0.20 7.02
CA PRO A 23 -20.88 0.31 7.77
C PRO A 23 -20.49 1.01 9.08
N SER A 24 -19.26 0.79 9.58
CA SER A 24 -18.78 1.35 10.84
C SER A 24 -17.60 2.29 10.63
N ASP A 25 -17.60 3.40 11.37
CA ASP A 25 -16.48 4.35 11.40
C ASP A 25 -15.17 3.72 11.89
N VAL A 26 -15.27 2.79 12.84
CA VAL A 26 -14.11 2.07 13.38
C VAL A 26 -13.52 1.15 12.32
N GLU A 27 -14.38 0.42 11.61
CA GLU A 27 -13.98 -0.48 10.53
C GLU A 27 -13.35 0.30 9.37
N ARG A 28 -14.00 1.38 8.93
CA ARG A 28 -13.47 2.31 7.93
C ARG A 28 -12.10 2.84 8.33
N HIS A 29 -11.95 3.27 9.59
CA HIS A 29 -10.68 3.79 10.11
C HIS A 29 -9.57 2.72 10.09
N LEU A 30 -9.90 1.48 10.50
CA LEU A 30 -8.95 0.36 10.48
C LEU A 30 -8.52 0.03 9.05
N LEU A 31 -9.46 -0.11 8.12
CA LEU A 31 -9.19 -0.40 6.71
C LEU A 31 -8.30 0.67 6.07
N MET A 32 -8.58 1.96 6.34
CA MET A 32 -7.76 3.07 5.86
C MET A 32 -6.34 3.05 6.44
N LYS A 33 -6.17 2.70 7.73
CA LYS A 33 -4.84 2.53 8.34
C LYS A 33 -4.06 1.39 7.69
N VAL A 34 -4.70 0.25 7.43
CA VAL A 34 -4.04 -0.88 6.77
C VAL A 34 -3.68 -0.51 5.32
N ALA A 35 -4.54 0.21 4.60
CA ALA A 35 -4.24 0.70 3.26
C ALA A 35 -2.97 1.57 3.25
N ALA A 36 -2.85 2.50 4.20
CA ALA A 36 -1.68 3.37 4.34
C ALA A 36 -0.38 2.59 4.59
N ILE A 37 -0.44 1.49 5.36
CA ILE A 37 0.71 0.59 5.58
C ILE A 37 1.15 -0.04 4.26
N HIS A 38 0.19 -0.52 3.45
CA HIS A 38 0.49 -1.11 2.15
C HIS A 38 1.12 -0.09 1.19
N GLU A 39 0.63 1.15 1.15
CA GLU A 39 1.27 2.21 0.36
C GLU A 39 2.70 2.51 0.82
N ALA A 40 2.93 2.60 2.13
CA ALA A 40 4.27 2.83 2.67
C ALA A 40 5.23 1.70 2.28
N ARG A 41 4.76 0.44 2.30
CA ARG A 41 5.52 -0.72 1.84
C ARG A 41 5.80 -0.66 0.34
N ALA A 42 4.83 -0.30 -0.49
CA ALA A 42 5.02 -0.12 -1.93
C ALA A 42 6.10 0.94 -2.22
N ARG A 43 6.00 2.12 -1.58
CA ARG A 43 7.00 3.19 -1.70
C ARG A 43 8.39 2.71 -1.29
N LYS A 44 8.50 1.99 -0.16
CA LYS A 44 9.78 1.45 0.32
C LYS A 44 10.42 0.53 -0.72
N VAL A 45 9.66 -0.40 -1.30
CA VAL A 45 10.16 -1.33 -2.33
C VAL A 45 10.64 -0.58 -3.58
N LEU A 46 9.91 0.45 -4.00
CA LEU A 46 10.29 1.27 -5.15
C LEU A 46 11.55 2.13 -4.88
N HIS A 47 11.67 2.71 -3.69
CA HIS A 47 12.84 3.50 -3.30
C HIS A 47 14.11 2.66 -3.14
N THR A 48 14.01 1.43 -2.62
CA THR A 48 15.16 0.51 -2.59
C THR A 48 15.74 0.27 -3.99
N LYS A 49 14.91 0.26 -5.04
CA LYS A 49 15.37 0.18 -6.44
C LYS A 49 16.15 1.42 -6.87
N GLN A 50 15.66 2.63 -6.57
CA GLN A 50 16.35 3.87 -6.94
C GLN A 50 17.74 3.94 -6.28
N SER A 51 17.87 3.53 -5.02
CA SER A 51 19.15 3.50 -4.31
C SER A 51 20.13 2.45 -4.86
N GLN A 52 19.65 1.32 -5.37
CA GLN A 52 20.49 0.29 -6.02
C GLN A 52 20.90 0.66 -7.44
N VAL A 53 20.01 1.28 -8.22
CA VAL A 53 20.32 1.72 -9.60
C VAL A 53 21.37 2.83 -9.59
N ARG A 54 21.37 3.72 -8.58
CA ARG A 54 22.33 4.82 -8.47
C ARG A 54 23.75 4.39 -8.03
N ARG A 55 23.94 3.11 -7.66
CA ARG A 55 25.22 2.54 -7.21
C ARG A 55 25.83 1.56 -8.22
N ARG A 56 25.19 1.35 -9.37
CA ARG A 56 25.71 0.57 -10.50
C ARG A 56 26.06 1.53 -11.62
#